data_AF-A0A2S4V6Y7-F1
#
_entry.id   AF-A0A2S4V6Y7-F1
#
_cell.length_a   1.000
_cell.length_b   1.000
_cell.length_c   1.000
_cell.angle_alpha   90.00
_cell.angle_beta   90.00
_cell.angle_gamma   90.00
#
_symmetry.space_group_name_H-M   'P 1'
#
loop_
_entity.id
_entity.type
_entity.pdbx_description
1 polymer ?
#
loop_
_entity_poly.entity_id
_entity_poly.type
_entity_poly.pdbx_seq_one_letter_code
_entity_poly.pdbx_strand_id
1 'polypeptide(L)'
;MIITHFKGNAPLIAKPRVVDLNPLSHWAHGVNTKNIIPDFVQKHICTQACKRLGLPDLEEIHWSPKCGITNRESRSASINTQMNPEDIKLISIIRQGKKALGFS
;
A
#
# COMPACT_ATOMS: atom_id res chain seq x y z
N MET A 1 6.15 3.64 -4.43
CA MET A 1 5.13 3.98 -3.42
C MET A 1 5.69 5.03 -2.47
N ILE A 2 4.90 6.02 -2.09
CA ILE A 2 5.25 7.07 -1.12
C ILE A 2 4.19 7.07 -0.03
N ILE A 3 4.59 7.28 1.23
CA ILE A 3 3.66 7.49 2.35
C ILE A 3 3.81 8.94 2.80
N THR A 4 2.70 9.67 2.84
CA THR A 4 2.66 11.11 3.10
C THR A 4 1.59 11.43 4.14
N HIS A 5 1.41 12.73 4.44
CA HIS A 5 0.36 13.22 5.35
C HIS A 5 0.44 12.61 6.75
N PHE A 6 1.64 12.40 7.26
CA PHE A 6 1.85 11.97 8.64
C PHE A 6 1.28 13.02 9.60
N LYS A 7 0.28 12.62 10.39
CA LYS A 7 -0.33 13.42 11.47
C LYS A 7 -0.22 12.66 12.77
N GLY A 8 -0.10 13.34 13.89
CA GLY A 8 -0.12 12.70 15.21
C GLY A 8 0.87 13.32 16.17
N ASN A 9 0.95 12.72 17.36
CA ASN A 9 1.88 13.09 18.41
C ASN A 9 2.90 11.97 18.53
N ALA A 10 4.18 12.31 18.44
CA ALA A 10 5.25 11.31 18.54
C ALA A 10 5.09 10.44 19.81
N PRO A 11 5.32 9.11 19.70
CA PRO A 11 5.80 8.39 18.52
C PRO A 11 4.69 7.92 17.56
N LEU A 12 3.42 8.27 17.83
CA LEU A 12 2.27 7.76 17.09
C LEU A 12 1.96 8.61 15.87
N ILE A 13 1.92 7.94 14.72
CA ILE A 13 1.51 8.51 13.44
C ILE A 13 0.17 7.90 13.05
N ALA A 14 -0.78 8.74 12.67
CA ALA A 14 -2.14 8.37 12.30
C ALA A 14 -2.52 8.96 10.94
N LYS A 15 -3.48 8.28 10.29
CA LYS A 15 -4.07 8.69 9.00
C LYS A 15 -3.03 8.98 7.90
N PRO A 16 -2.02 8.12 7.68
CA PRO A 16 -1.10 8.31 6.57
C PRO A 16 -1.87 8.20 5.24
N ARG A 17 -1.37 8.88 4.22
CA ARG A 17 -1.84 8.73 2.84
C ARG A 17 -0.80 7.95 2.04
N VAL A 18 -1.21 6.81 1.49
CA VAL A 18 -0.37 6.00 0.60
C VAL A 18 -0.59 6.47 -0.84
N VAL A 19 0.51 6.70 -1.56
CA VAL A 19 0.54 7.10 -2.96
C VAL A 19 1.30 6.04 -3.74
N ASP A 20 0.62 5.36 -4.66
CA ASP A 20 1.18 4.27 -5.44
C ASP A 20 1.19 4.61 -6.94
N LEU A 21 2.30 4.26 -7.60
CA LEU A 21 2.48 4.38 -9.05
C LEU A 21 1.67 3.33 -9.80
N ASN A 22 1.33 2.21 -9.15
CA ASN A 22 0.50 1.17 -9.76
C ASN A 22 -0.98 1.60 -9.73
N PRO A 23 -1.61 1.90 -10.89
CA PRO A 23 -3.00 2.33 -10.95
C PRO A 23 -3.97 1.22 -10.55
N LEU A 24 -3.55 -0.05 -10.58
CA LEU A 24 -4.35 -1.20 -10.16
C LEU A 24 -4.25 -1.46 -8.66
N SER A 25 -3.40 -0.74 -7.92
CA SER A 25 -3.32 -0.90 -6.48
C SER A 25 -4.60 -0.38 -5.80
N HIS A 26 -4.97 -1.02 -4.69
CA HIS A 26 -6.06 -0.53 -3.83
C HIS A 26 -5.84 0.94 -3.41
N TRP A 27 -4.58 1.35 -3.24
CA TRP A 27 -4.18 2.67 -2.76
C TRP A 27 -4.18 3.77 -3.84
N ALA A 28 -4.24 3.41 -5.12
CA ALA A 28 -4.31 4.39 -6.21
C ALA A 28 -5.70 5.02 -6.37
N HIS A 29 -6.73 4.42 -5.79
CA HIS A 29 -8.11 4.91 -5.90
C HIS A 29 -8.27 6.28 -5.21
N GLY A 30 -8.68 7.30 -5.97
CA GLY A 30 -8.94 8.64 -5.45
C GLY A 30 -7.68 9.47 -5.12
N VAL A 31 -6.50 9.03 -5.57
CA VAL A 31 -5.24 9.76 -5.37
C VAL A 31 -4.69 10.21 -6.73
N ASN A 32 -4.43 11.51 -6.89
CA ASN A 32 -3.80 12.04 -8.09
C ASN A 32 -2.27 11.83 -8.02
N THR A 33 -1.85 10.60 -8.30
CA THR A 33 -0.44 10.20 -8.24
C THR A 33 0.45 11.00 -9.20
N LYS A 34 -0.08 11.36 -10.38
CA LYS A 34 0.64 12.10 -11.43
C LYS A 34 1.17 13.46 -10.96
N ASN A 35 0.46 14.12 -10.05
CA ASN A 35 0.90 15.42 -9.54
C ASN A 35 1.70 15.30 -8.25
N ILE A 36 1.35 14.33 -7.38
CA ILE A 36 1.93 14.23 -6.04
C ILE A 36 3.38 13.75 -6.08
N ILE A 37 3.71 12.79 -6.96
CA ILE A 37 5.06 12.21 -7.00
C ILE A 37 6.09 13.22 -7.51
N PRO A 38 5.89 13.89 -8.67
CA PRO A 38 6.84 14.91 -9.12
C PRO A 38 7.00 16.04 -8.10
N ASP A 39 5.91 16.48 -7.48
CA ASP A 39 5.94 17.53 -6.45
C ASP A 39 6.76 17.10 -5.23
N PHE A 40 6.64 15.84 -4.81
CA PHE A 40 7.45 15.29 -3.72
C PHE A 40 8.94 15.22 -4.09
N VAL A 41 9.27 14.70 -5.28
CA VAL A 41 10.66 14.59 -5.74
C VAL A 41 11.30 15.97 -5.84
N GLN A 42 10.60 16.97 -6.38
CA GLN A 42 11.10 18.32 -6.55
C GLN A 42 11.34 19.05 -5.22
N LYS A 43 10.46 18.85 -4.23
CA LYS A 43 10.51 19.60 -2.96
C LYS A 43 11.25 18.89 -1.84
N HIS A 44 11.55 17.60 -1.98
CA HIS A 44 12.21 16.85 -0.92
C HIS A 44 13.67 17.28 -0.78
N ILE A 45 14.08 17.57 0.46
CA ILE A 45 15.48 17.83 0.81
C ILE A 45 15.93 16.70 1.73
N CYS A 46 16.91 15.91 1.27
CA CYS A 46 17.50 14.84 2.05
C CYS A 46 18.09 15.37 3.37
N THR A 47 17.59 14.86 4.49
CA THR A 47 18.09 15.21 5.82
C THR A 47 19.22 14.26 6.26
N GLN A 48 19.80 14.52 7.43
CA GLN A 48 20.76 13.59 8.04
C GLN A 48 20.18 12.20 8.27
N ALA A 49 18.86 12.07 8.47
CA ALA A 49 18.22 10.77 8.58
C ALA A 49 18.36 9.97 7.27
N CYS A 50 18.10 10.57 6.12
CA CYS A 50 18.26 9.91 4.81
C CYS A 50 19.71 9.48 4.57
N LYS A 51 20.68 10.35 4.90
CA LYS A 51 22.12 10.08 4.75
C LYS A 51 22.59 8.93 5.63
N ARG A 52 22.16 8.91 6.90
CA ARG A 52 22.49 7.83 7.84
C ARG A 52 21.88 6.49 7.46
N LEU A 53 20.73 6.51 6.80
CA LEU A 53 20.10 5.32 6.23
C LEU A 53 20.78 4.87 4.93
N GLY A 54 21.76 5.62 4.40
CA GLY A 54 22.43 5.30 3.15
C GLY A 54 21.50 5.36 1.93
N LEU A 55 20.44 6.16 2.00
CA LEU A 55 19.51 6.31 0.88
C LEU A 55 20.18 7.10 -0.25
N PRO A 56 20.00 6.68 -1.51
CA PRO A 56 20.47 7.45 -2.66
C PRO A 56 19.71 8.77 -2.78
N ASP A 57 20.22 9.66 -3.62
CA ASP A 57 19.49 10.87 -3.99
C ASP A 57 18.14 10.50 -4.62
N LEU A 58 17.12 11.29 -4.29
CA LEU A 58 15.76 11.00 -4.70
C LEU A 58 15.56 11.39 -6.16
N GLU A 59 15.26 10.41 -7.00
CA GLU A 59 14.97 10.58 -8.42
C GLU A 59 13.59 10.04 -8.79
N GLU A 60 12.97 10.59 -9.83
CA GLU A 60 11.71 10.05 -10.35
C GLU A 60 11.96 8.76 -11.13
N ILE A 61 11.35 7.65 -10.68
CA ILE A 61 11.44 6.36 -11.35
C ILE A 61 10.26 6.21 -12.30
N HIS A 62 10.53 6.10 -13.60
CA HIS A 62 9.51 5.79 -14.59
C HIS A 62 9.00 4.35 -14.37
N TRP A 63 7.82 4.21 -13.77
CA TRP A 63 7.17 2.92 -13.59
C TRP A 63 6.19 2.65 -14.74
N SER A 64 6.51 1.66 -15.56
CA SER A 64 5.60 1.13 -16.58
C SER A 64 5.05 -0.21 -16.09
N PRO A 65 3.72 -0.39 -16.01
CA PRO A 65 3.18 -1.72 -15.77
C PRO A 65 3.64 -2.61 -16.91
N LYS A 66 4.41 -3.66 -16.62
CA LYS A 66 4.62 -4.76 -17.57
C LYS A 66 3.27 -5.44 -17.74
N CYS A 67 2.45 -4.94 -18.65
CA CYS A 67 1.20 -5.59 -19.04
C CYS A 67 1.57 -6.78 -19.92
N GLY A 68 2.06 -7.85 -19.29
CA GLY A 68 2.06 -9.16 -19.91
C GLY A 68 0.63 -9.68 -19.88
N ILE A 69 -0.20 -9.25 -20.84
CA ILE A 69 -1.39 -10.01 -21.20
C ILE A 69 -0.87 -11.27 -21.89
N THR A 70 -0.42 -12.25 -21.10
CA THR A 70 -0.60 -13.62 -21.55
C THR A 70 -2.09 -13.86 -21.38
N ASN A 71 -2.79 -14.08 -22.49
CA ASN A 71 -4.14 -14.64 -22.49
C ASN A 71 -4.08 -15.99 -21.77
N ARG A 72 -4.11 -15.98 -20.45
CA ARG A 72 -4.28 -17.19 -19.66
C ARG A 72 -5.77 -17.45 -19.73
N GLU A 73 -6.11 -18.31 -20.67
CA GLU A 73 -7.43 -18.91 -20.81
C GLU A 73 -8.08 -19.05 -19.44
N SER A 74 -9.30 -18.50 -19.32
CA SER A 74 -10.19 -18.68 -18.20
C SER A 74 -10.52 -20.17 -18.04
N ARG A 75 -9.58 -20.96 -17.50
CA ARG A 75 -9.90 -22.19 -16.83
C ARG A 75 -10.34 -21.78 -15.44
N SER A 76 -11.66 -21.66 -15.28
CA SER A 76 -12.34 -21.72 -14.00
C SER A 76 -11.86 -22.97 -13.24
N ALA A 77 -10.78 -22.82 -12.49
CA ALA A 77 -10.33 -23.82 -11.55
C ALA A 77 -11.39 -23.86 -10.44
N SER A 78 -12.04 -25.01 -10.25
CA SER A 78 -12.89 -25.21 -9.08
C SER A 78 -12.00 -25.05 -7.83
N ILE A 79 -12.20 -23.98 -7.09
CA ILE A 79 -11.50 -23.78 -5.82
C ILE A 79 -12.10 -24.79 -4.86
N ASN A 80 -11.42 -25.92 -4.69
CA ASN A 80 -11.73 -26.87 -3.64
C ASN A 80 -11.38 -26.16 -2.32
N THR A 81 -12.39 -25.56 -1.71
CA THR A 81 -12.24 -24.63 -0.58
C THR A 81 -12.09 -25.44 0.70
N GLN A 82 -10.95 -26.08 0.86
CA GLN A 82 -10.55 -26.59 2.17
C GLN A 82 -9.73 -25.48 2.84
N MET A 83 -10.42 -24.60 3.59
CA MET A 83 -9.75 -23.58 4.39
C MET A 83 -8.84 -24.25 5.42
N ASN A 84 -7.60 -23.75 5.55
CA ASN A 84 -6.68 -24.19 6.58
C ASN A 84 -7.27 -23.86 7.97
N PRO A 85 -7.19 -24.76 8.96
CA PRO A 85 -7.56 -24.48 10.35
C PRO A 85 -7.03 -23.16 10.91
N GLU A 86 -5.83 -22.73 10.51
CA GLU A 86 -5.24 -21.45 10.94
C GLU A 86 -5.99 -20.24 10.38
N ASP A 87 -6.48 -20.32 9.14
CA ASP A 87 -7.27 -19.25 8.52
C ASP A 87 -8.63 -19.12 9.22
N ILE A 88 -9.23 -20.25 9.62
CA ILE A 88 -10.47 -20.29 10.39
C ILE A 88 -10.29 -19.60 11.75
N LYS A 89 -9.16 -19.86 12.41
CA LYS A 89 -8.81 -19.23 13.69
C LYS A 89 -8.55 -17.74 13.55
N LEU A 90 -7.87 -17.31 12.49
CA LEU A 90 -7.66 -15.89 12.23
C LEU A 90 -8.98 -15.14 11.98
N ILE A 91 -9.90 -15.75 11.21
CA ILE A 91 -11.23 -15.18 10.96
C ILE A 91 -12.04 -15.06 12.26
N SER A 92 -11.92 -16.01 13.19
CA SER A 92 -12.67 -15.96 14.46
C SER A 92 -12.19 -14.81 15.37
N ILE A 93 -10.87 -14.58 15.45
CA ILE A 93 -10.27 -13.45 16.18
C ILE A 93 -10.74 -12.12 15.60
N ILE A 94 -10.72 -11.98 14.27
CA ILE A 94 -11.17 -10.75 13.58
C ILE A 94 -12.66 -10.48 13.88
N ARG A 95 -13.51 -11.52 13.86
CA ARG A 95 -14.94 -11.38 14.16
C ARG A 95 -15.19 -10.96 15.62
N GLN A 96 -14.44 -11.52 16.56
CA GLN A 96 -14.53 -11.12 17.97
C GLN A 96 -14.09 -9.68 18.18
N GLY A 97 -12.98 -9.26 17.57
CA GLY A 97 -12.49 -7.89 17.63
C GLY A 97 -13.48 -6.87 17.06
N LYS A 98 -14.12 -7.17 15.91
CA LYS A 98 -15.15 -6.30 15.33
C LYS A 98 -16.36 -6.11 16.26
N LYS A 99 -16.84 -7.19 16.89
CA LYS A 99 -17.93 -7.13 17.87
C LYS A 99 -17.56 -6.29 19.10
N ALA A 100 -16.34 -6.45 19.63
CA ALA A 100 -15.89 -5.68 20.79
C ALA A 100 -15.78 -4.17 20.51
N LEU A 101 -15.50 -3.80 19.26
CA LEU A 101 -15.37 -2.41 18.82
C LEU A 101 -16.70 -1.81 18.30
N GLY A 102 -17.82 -2.53 18.39
CA GLY A 102 -19.12 -2.06 17.94
C GLY A 102 -19.26 -1.93 16.42
N PHE A 103 -18.36 -2.55 15.65
CA PHE A 103 -18.48 -2.64 14.20
C PHE A 103 -19.50 -3.74 13.86
N SER A 104 -20.76 -3.34 13.65
CA SER A 104 -21.80 -4.15 13.02
C SER A 104 -21.69 -4.13 11.51
#